data_AF-A0A954L6V7-F1
#
_entry.id   AF-A0A954L6V7-F1
#
_cell.length_a   1.000
_cell.length_b   1.000
_cell.length_c   1.000
_cell.angle_alpha   90.00
_cell.angle_beta   90.00
_cell.angle_gamma   90.00
#
_symmetry.space_group_name_H-M   'P 1'
#
loop_
_entity.id
_entity.type
_entity.pdbx_description
1 polymer ?
#
loop_
_entity_poly.entity_id
_entity_poly.type
_entity_poly.pdbx_seq_one_letter_code
_entity_poly.pdbx_strand_id
1 'polypeptide(L)'
;MIALRRFAEFCRQQGRIDDAVRLHTEVLASRQRRYGEQHELTLLACERLAGLYRETHDFSAAAPLYRRISAIQKALYGDHDRRALETDLSLVYVLQRDGQFLAADQAAEELYSRVIADYGESSADALRVRMLQAFNAKRGRDWRRCEEQFTSAWRLSSEIHGPEHRETLRARNQIANAIFNQGRTSEAEQICREVCERRERTFGVEDIDVAYSQSLLGEILCASDRLGEASDCLQKSFSTHCRHFGYGSPDTQPIVAQLMGIAHTHESRGAWSEAAAVYLGLVDLVAKQTADDPHRANRLAHAAALLEQDQDWPQAAAIRLRESDELRDDSSAIWLMRRHKAVVAMIHAGNYDEAERVLHECAEGWEMHHPHDVRKHFAQGLLGEVLVAQGRFSDAEPILITSQQFANEHRHEFPKLYRRSLERLVELYSMTGQAVSAAHWQTVLDELDVAA
;
A
#
# COMPACT_ATOMS: atom_id res chain seq x y z
N MET A 1 -12.58 -34.61 36.98
CA MET A 1 -11.32 -33.90 36.64
C MET A 1 -10.74 -34.28 35.29
N ILE A 2 -10.42 -35.55 35.01
CA ILE A 2 -9.89 -35.96 33.68
C ILE A 2 -10.93 -35.71 32.56
N ALA A 3 -12.21 -36.02 32.83
CA ALA A 3 -13.31 -35.78 31.89
C ALA A 3 -13.51 -34.28 31.57
N LEU A 4 -13.53 -33.41 32.59
CA LEU A 4 -13.64 -31.96 32.42
C LEU A 4 -12.50 -31.37 31.58
N ARG A 5 -11.25 -31.80 31.82
CA ARG A 5 -10.09 -31.39 31.00
C ARG A 5 -10.25 -31.82 29.55
N ARG A 6 -10.63 -33.08 29.31
CA ARG A 6 -10.83 -33.61 27.93
C ARG A 6 -11.97 -32.90 27.22
N PHE A 7 -13.02 -32.53 27.96
CA PHE A 7 -14.15 -31.79 27.43
C PHE A 7 -13.79 -30.33 27.10
N ALA A 8 -12.95 -29.68 27.91
CA ALA A 8 -12.45 -28.34 27.61
C ALA A 8 -11.60 -28.30 26.33
N GLU A 9 -10.74 -29.32 26.14
CA GLU A 9 -9.98 -29.49 24.90
C GLU A 9 -10.88 -29.73 23.68
N PHE A 10 -11.94 -30.52 23.85
CA PHE A 10 -12.95 -30.72 22.81
C PHE A 10 -13.69 -29.42 22.47
N CYS A 11 -14.11 -28.63 23.47
CA CYS A 11 -14.74 -27.32 23.24
C CYS A 11 -13.82 -26.38 22.47
N ARG A 12 -12.52 -26.35 22.78
CA ARG A 12 -11.51 -25.59 22.04
C ARG A 12 -11.44 -26.00 20.57
N GLN A 13 -11.39 -27.30 20.29
CA GLN A 13 -11.35 -27.83 18.92
C GLN A 13 -12.61 -27.51 18.12
N GLN A 14 -13.76 -27.34 18.79
CA GLN A 14 -15.02 -26.95 18.18
C GLN A 14 -15.21 -25.42 18.10
N GLY A 15 -14.19 -24.62 18.42
CA GLY A 15 -14.26 -23.15 18.42
C GLY A 15 -15.09 -22.55 19.56
N ARG A 16 -15.55 -23.35 20.53
CA ARG A 16 -16.31 -22.91 21.71
C ARG A 16 -15.37 -22.44 22.82
N ILE A 17 -14.73 -21.30 22.59
CA ILE A 17 -13.63 -20.86 23.43
C ILE A 17 -14.08 -20.44 24.83
N ASP A 18 -15.23 -19.78 24.98
CA ASP A 18 -15.75 -19.37 26.29
C ASP A 18 -16.01 -20.57 27.21
N ASP A 19 -16.55 -21.65 26.64
CA ASP A 19 -16.76 -22.90 27.38
C ASP A 19 -15.42 -23.54 27.77
N ALA A 20 -14.43 -23.52 26.89
CA ALA A 20 -13.09 -24.03 27.18
C ALA A 20 -12.42 -23.22 28.31
N VAL A 21 -12.51 -21.90 28.28
CA VAL A 21 -11.98 -21.00 29.32
C VAL A 21 -12.67 -21.26 30.67
N ARG A 22 -14.00 -21.34 30.69
CA ARG A 22 -14.77 -21.65 31.92
C ARG A 22 -14.32 -22.99 32.52
N LEU A 23 -14.28 -24.04 31.69
CA LEU A 23 -13.92 -25.39 32.14
C LEU A 23 -12.46 -25.46 32.62
N HIS A 24 -11.53 -24.81 31.94
CA HIS A 24 -10.13 -24.77 32.38
C HIS A 24 -9.95 -23.97 33.68
N THR A 25 -10.75 -22.92 33.89
CA THR A 25 -10.79 -22.15 35.13
C THR A 25 -11.27 -23.01 36.31
N GLU A 26 -12.36 -23.77 36.12
CA GLU A 26 -12.85 -24.72 37.13
C GLU A 26 -11.81 -25.81 37.44
N VAL A 27 -11.15 -26.33 36.40
CA VAL A 27 -10.10 -27.35 36.55
C VAL A 27 -8.93 -26.80 37.36
N LEU A 28 -8.51 -25.56 37.08
CA LEU A 28 -7.45 -24.88 37.81
C LEU A 28 -7.83 -24.69 39.29
N ALA A 29 -9.02 -24.15 39.57
CA ALA A 29 -9.51 -23.94 40.94
C ALA A 29 -9.65 -25.24 41.74
N SER A 30 -10.06 -26.35 41.10
CA SER A 30 -10.14 -27.65 41.77
C SER A 30 -8.75 -28.24 42.07
N ARG A 31 -7.79 -28.09 41.15
CA ARG A 31 -6.42 -28.59 41.34
C ARG A 31 -5.68 -27.83 42.43
N GLN A 32 -5.83 -26.51 42.48
CA GLN A 32 -5.33 -25.68 43.58
C GLN A 32 -5.84 -26.17 44.93
N ARG A 33 -7.16 -26.37 45.07
CA ARG A 33 -7.77 -26.83 46.32
C ARG A 33 -7.30 -28.22 46.75
N ARG A 34 -7.11 -29.13 45.80
CA ARG A 34 -6.79 -30.54 46.10
C ARG A 34 -5.30 -30.79 46.31
N TYR A 35 -4.46 -30.16 45.51
CA TYR A 35 -3.03 -30.47 45.43
C TYR A 35 -2.13 -29.32 45.87
N GLY A 36 -2.68 -28.12 46.05
CA GLY A 36 -1.94 -26.93 46.41
C GLY A 36 -1.44 -26.12 45.22
N GLU A 37 -0.85 -24.97 45.56
CA GLU A 37 -0.38 -23.95 44.62
C GLU A 37 0.84 -24.41 43.81
N GLN A 38 1.80 -25.06 44.48
CA GLN A 38 3.09 -25.46 43.91
C GLN A 38 3.07 -26.88 43.33
N HIS A 39 1.92 -27.41 42.91
CA HIS A 39 1.81 -28.78 42.40
C HIS A 39 1.84 -28.83 40.87
N GLU A 40 2.49 -29.85 40.30
CA GLU A 40 2.65 -30.04 38.85
C GLU A 40 1.30 -30.05 38.08
N LEU A 41 0.28 -30.69 38.63
CA LEU A 41 -1.06 -30.64 38.04
C LEU A 41 -1.67 -29.22 38.02
N THR A 42 -1.41 -28.40 39.04
CA THR A 42 -1.84 -27.00 39.10
C THR A 42 -1.11 -26.18 38.04
N LEU A 43 0.20 -26.38 37.90
CA LEU A 43 1.03 -25.79 36.83
C LEU A 43 0.43 -26.10 35.44
N LEU A 44 0.17 -27.38 35.15
CA LEU A 44 -0.42 -27.79 33.86
C LEU A 44 -1.80 -27.15 33.62
N ALA A 45 -2.58 -26.88 34.67
CA ALA A 45 -3.86 -26.18 34.50
C ALA A 45 -3.66 -24.70 34.16
N CYS A 46 -2.71 -24.02 34.82
CA CYS A 46 -2.34 -22.65 34.51
C CYS A 46 -1.84 -22.52 33.07
N GLU A 47 -0.93 -23.40 32.63
CA GLU A 47 -0.37 -23.39 31.27
C GLU A 47 -1.45 -23.50 30.19
N ARG A 48 -2.45 -24.35 30.40
CA ARG A 48 -3.55 -24.53 29.45
C ARG A 48 -4.44 -23.31 29.38
N LEU A 49 -4.75 -22.70 30.52
CA LEU A 49 -5.57 -21.49 30.56
C LEU A 49 -4.82 -20.27 30.00
N ALA A 50 -3.52 -20.13 30.29
CA ALA A 50 -2.67 -19.07 29.73
C ALA A 50 -2.53 -19.20 28.21
N GLY A 51 -2.36 -20.43 27.71
CA GLY A 51 -2.33 -20.72 26.28
C GLY A 51 -3.62 -20.32 25.58
N LEU A 52 -4.78 -20.65 26.16
CA LEU A 52 -6.10 -20.24 25.65
C LEU A 52 -6.24 -18.72 25.57
N TYR A 53 -5.94 -18.00 26.66
CA TYR A 53 -6.04 -16.54 26.64
C TYR A 53 -5.08 -15.90 25.63
N ARG A 54 -3.89 -16.49 25.42
CA ARG A 54 -2.97 -16.03 24.37
C ARG A 54 -3.50 -16.29 22.96
N GLU A 55 -4.13 -17.45 22.73
CA GLU A 55 -4.78 -17.81 21.45
C GLU A 55 -5.96 -16.88 21.14
N THR A 56 -6.71 -16.44 22.16
CA THR A 56 -7.83 -15.48 21.99
C THR A 56 -7.42 -14.02 22.04
N HIS A 57 -6.11 -13.73 22.11
CA HIS A 57 -5.57 -12.37 22.25
C HIS A 57 -6.03 -11.61 23.50
N ASP A 58 -6.48 -12.32 24.56
CA ASP A 58 -6.73 -11.74 25.88
C ASP A 58 -5.44 -11.74 26.69
N PHE A 59 -4.55 -10.81 26.33
CA PHE A 59 -3.22 -10.73 26.94
C PHE A 59 -3.27 -10.28 28.40
N SER A 60 -4.27 -9.48 28.77
CA SER A 60 -4.49 -9.01 30.14
C SER A 60 -4.76 -10.18 31.10
N ALA A 61 -5.60 -11.15 30.68
CA ALA A 61 -5.86 -12.36 31.47
C ALA A 61 -4.71 -13.37 31.42
N ALA A 62 -3.94 -13.41 30.33
CA ALA A 62 -2.79 -14.31 30.19
C ALA A 62 -1.60 -13.92 31.11
N ALA A 63 -1.29 -12.63 31.24
CA ALA A 63 -0.13 -12.14 31.99
C ALA A 63 -0.03 -12.64 33.45
N PRO A 64 -1.08 -12.56 34.30
CA PRO A 64 -1.01 -13.07 35.66
C PRO A 64 -0.81 -14.60 35.71
N LEU A 65 -1.33 -15.34 34.74
CA LEU A 65 -1.10 -16.78 34.66
C LEU A 65 0.34 -17.10 34.29
N TYR A 66 0.97 -16.37 33.37
CA TYR A 66 2.39 -16.55 33.05
C TYR A 66 3.30 -16.25 34.25
N ARG A 67 3.04 -15.17 35.02
CA ARG A 67 3.75 -14.90 36.27
C ARG A 67 3.64 -16.07 37.25
N ARG A 68 2.44 -16.63 37.36
CA ARG A 68 2.15 -17.75 38.24
C ARG A 68 2.81 -19.05 37.79
N ILE A 69 2.78 -19.35 36.50
CA ILE A 69 3.48 -20.51 35.91
C ILE A 69 4.97 -20.42 36.23
N SER A 70 5.58 -19.25 36.02
CA SER A 70 6.99 -19.01 36.32
C SER A 70 7.30 -19.23 37.80
N ALA A 71 6.49 -18.67 38.71
CA ALA A 71 6.67 -18.88 40.15
C ALA A 71 6.57 -20.35 40.57
N ILE A 72 5.61 -21.11 40.01
CA ILE A 72 5.47 -22.54 40.31
C ILE A 72 6.63 -23.34 39.73
N GLN A 73 7.07 -23.05 38.51
CA GLN A 73 8.23 -23.72 37.89
C GLN A 73 9.51 -23.48 38.68
N LYS A 74 9.76 -22.24 39.12
CA LYS A 74 10.89 -21.89 39.98
C LYS A 74 10.85 -22.62 41.32
N ALA A 75 9.67 -22.73 41.94
CA ALA A 75 9.50 -23.48 43.19
C ALA A 75 9.72 -24.99 43.03
N LEU A 76 9.30 -25.57 41.91
CA LEU A 76 9.39 -27.03 41.66
C LEU A 76 10.77 -27.48 41.15
N TYR A 77 11.41 -26.65 40.32
CA TYR A 77 12.57 -27.04 39.53
C TYR A 77 13.79 -26.13 39.73
N GLY A 78 13.65 -25.06 40.51
CA GLY A 78 14.69 -24.05 40.73
C GLY A 78 14.66 -22.90 39.71
N ASP A 79 15.37 -21.82 40.03
CA ASP A 79 15.35 -20.57 39.27
C ASP A 79 16.00 -20.66 37.88
N HIS A 80 16.84 -21.67 37.67
CA HIS A 80 17.64 -21.88 36.47
C HIS A 80 17.01 -22.87 35.47
N ASP A 81 15.76 -23.32 35.71
CA ASP A 81 15.08 -24.26 34.82
C ASP A 81 14.73 -23.60 33.46
N ARG A 82 15.08 -24.28 32.36
CA ARG A 82 14.83 -23.79 31.00
C ARG A 82 13.36 -23.50 30.71
N ARG A 83 12.40 -24.19 31.35
CA ARG A 83 10.97 -23.93 31.16
C ARG A 83 10.54 -22.62 31.83
N ALA A 84 11.17 -22.28 32.96
CA ALA A 84 10.96 -20.98 33.60
C ALA A 84 11.45 -19.84 32.69
N LEU A 85 12.58 -20.03 32.00
CA LEU A 85 13.08 -19.08 30.99
C LEU A 85 12.05 -18.85 29.87
N GLU A 86 11.56 -19.91 29.23
CA GLU A 86 10.57 -19.80 28.14
C GLU A 86 9.23 -19.20 28.60
N THR A 87 8.85 -19.46 29.85
CA THR A 87 7.66 -18.86 30.47
C THR A 87 7.87 -17.36 30.70
N ASP A 88 9.03 -16.95 31.20
CA ASP A 88 9.36 -15.53 31.42
C ASP A 88 9.49 -14.78 30.08
N LEU A 89 10.06 -15.40 29.04
CA LEU A 89 10.03 -14.86 27.67
C LEU A 89 8.60 -14.68 27.14
N SER A 90 7.73 -15.65 27.41
CA SER A 90 6.31 -15.55 27.05
C SER A 90 5.58 -14.47 27.83
N LEU A 91 5.92 -14.27 29.12
CA LEU A 91 5.39 -13.19 29.94
C LEU A 91 5.74 -11.82 29.35
N VAL A 92 7.01 -11.59 28.99
CA VAL A 92 7.46 -10.35 28.34
C VAL A 92 6.65 -10.09 27.06
N TYR A 93 6.49 -11.12 26.22
CA TYR A 93 5.70 -11.01 25.00
C TYR A 93 4.23 -10.64 25.28
N VAL A 94 3.59 -11.31 26.23
CA VAL A 94 2.19 -11.05 26.58
C VAL A 94 2.01 -9.64 27.13
N LEU A 95 2.89 -9.19 28.04
CA LEU A 95 2.87 -7.81 28.56
C LEU A 95 3.02 -6.78 27.44
N GLN A 96 3.91 -7.03 26.48
CA GLN A 96 4.08 -6.17 25.31
C GLN A 96 2.80 -6.12 24.44
N ARG A 97 2.14 -7.27 24.23
CA ARG A 97 0.91 -7.34 23.43
C ARG A 97 -0.29 -6.69 24.13
N ASP A 98 -0.31 -6.69 25.46
CA ASP A 98 -1.29 -5.98 26.29
C ASP A 98 -1.06 -4.46 26.34
N GLY A 99 0.07 -3.97 25.80
CA GLY A 99 0.45 -2.55 25.84
C GLY A 99 1.14 -2.12 27.15
N GLN A 100 1.42 -3.05 28.06
CA GLN A 100 2.15 -2.78 29.31
C GLN A 100 3.67 -2.71 29.07
N PHE A 101 4.12 -1.76 28.24
CA PHE A 101 5.51 -1.71 27.77
C PHE A 101 6.54 -1.53 28.90
N LEU A 102 6.23 -0.72 29.91
CA LEU A 102 7.11 -0.52 31.07
C LEU A 102 7.27 -1.82 31.88
N ALA A 103 6.17 -2.54 32.13
CA ALA A 103 6.22 -3.81 32.84
C ALA A 103 6.93 -4.90 32.02
N ALA A 104 6.73 -4.91 30.70
CA ALA A 104 7.42 -5.83 29.80
C ALA A 104 8.94 -5.58 29.78
N ASP A 105 9.36 -4.31 29.80
CA ASP A 105 10.76 -3.92 29.85
C ASP A 105 11.42 -4.26 31.20
N GLN A 106 10.73 -3.99 32.32
CA GLN A 106 11.19 -4.41 33.66
C GLN A 106 11.37 -5.93 33.75
N ALA A 107 10.36 -6.70 33.32
CA ALA A 107 10.43 -8.15 33.31
C ALA A 107 11.55 -8.67 32.41
N ALA A 108 11.82 -8.00 31.29
CA ALA A 108 12.91 -8.36 30.40
C ALA A 108 14.29 -8.02 30.97
N GLU A 109 14.43 -6.95 31.77
CA GLU A 109 15.69 -6.59 32.43
C GLU A 109 16.05 -7.57 33.56
N GLU A 110 15.06 -7.96 34.37
CA GLU A 110 15.22 -9.01 35.38
C GLU A 110 15.61 -10.34 34.71
N LEU A 111 14.93 -10.67 33.62
CA LEU A 111 15.22 -11.86 32.82
C LEU A 111 16.63 -11.83 32.23
N TYR A 112 17.06 -10.69 31.67
CA TYR A 112 18.39 -10.52 31.10
C TYR A 112 19.48 -10.74 32.16
N SER A 113 19.33 -10.12 33.33
CA SER A 113 20.28 -10.26 34.44
C SER A 113 20.46 -11.71 34.88
N ARG A 114 19.38 -12.49 34.90
CA ARG A 114 19.47 -13.92 35.19
C ARG A 114 20.12 -14.70 34.04
N VAL A 115 19.73 -14.43 32.80
CA VAL A 115 20.26 -15.13 31.62
C VAL A 115 21.77 -14.97 31.50
N ILE A 116 22.30 -13.76 31.72
CA ILE A 116 23.74 -13.53 31.68
C ILE A 116 24.48 -14.22 32.84
N ALA A 117 23.86 -14.36 34.01
CA ALA A 117 24.43 -15.07 35.14
C ALA A 117 24.50 -16.59 34.89
N ASP A 118 23.46 -17.15 34.26
CA ASP A 118 23.32 -18.59 34.06
C ASP A 118 24.05 -19.11 32.82
N TYR A 119 23.98 -18.35 31.72
CA TYR A 119 24.41 -18.77 30.39
C TYR A 119 25.52 -17.91 29.79
N GLY A 120 25.87 -16.80 30.44
CA GLY A 120 26.82 -15.82 29.93
C GLY A 120 26.21 -14.82 28.96
N GLU A 121 26.88 -13.67 28.82
CA GLU A 121 26.44 -12.55 27.99
C GLU A 121 26.44 -12.87 26.49
N SER A 122 27.39 -13.67 26.01
CA SER A 122 27.46 -14.12 24.60
C SER A 122 26.54 -15.32 24.29
N SER A 123 25.47 -15.51 25.04
CA SER A 123 24.51 -16.60 24.80
C SER A 123 23.39 -16.19 23.82
N ALA A 124 22.86 -17.16 23.08
CA ALA A 124 21.70 -16.93 22.20
C ALA A 124 20.45 -16.46 22.97
N ASP A 125 20.29 -16.91 24.22
CA ASP A 125 19.21 -16.48 25.10
C ASP A 125 19.38 -15.01 25.51
N ALA A 126 20.60 -14.55 25.80
CA ALA A 126 20.89 -13.15 26.11
C ALA A 126 20.52 -12.24 24.92
N LEU A 127 20.90 -12.64 23.70
CA LEU A 127 20.51 -11.94 22.47
C LEU A 127 18.98 -11.89 22.29
N ARG A 128 18.28 -13.01 22.53
CA ARG A 128 16.81 -13.07 22.42
C ARG A 128 16.13 -12.10 23.37
N VAL A 129 16.60 -12.01 24.62
CA VAL A 129 16.06 -11.06 25.60
C VAL A 129 16.36 -9.61 25.20
N ARG A 130 17.59 -9.30 24.77
CA ARG A 130 17.95 -7.95 24.29
C ARG A 130 17.08 -7.49 23.13
N MET A 131 16.83 -8.37 22.15
CA MET A 131 15.93 -8.08 21.04
C MET A 131 14.51 -7.76 21.52
N LEU A 132 13.99 -8.51 22.50
CA LEU A 132 12.68 -8.22 23.09
C LEU A 132 12.64 -6.86 23.80
N GLN A 133 13.67 -6.53 24.59
CA GLN A 133 13.80 -5.21 25.24
C GLN A 133 13.77 -4.08 24.20
N ALA A 134 14.53 -4.24 23.12
CA ALA A 134 14.58 -3.26 22.04
C ALA A 134 13.21 -3.08 21.35
N PHE A 135 12.49 -4.17 21.06
CA PHE A 135 11.13 -4.09 20.50
C PHE A 135 10.11 -3.50 21.48
N ASN A 136 10.26 -3.75 22.78
CA ASN A 136 9.41 -3.15 23.82
C ASN A 136 9.61 -1.64 23.86
N ALA A 137 10.87 -1.18 23.88
CA ALA A 137 11.21 0.24 23.82
C ALA A 137 10.65 0.90 22.55
N LYS A 138 10.80 0.24 21.38
CA LYS A 138 10.20 0.68 20.11
C LYS A 138 8.69 0.90 20.21
N ARG A 139 7.94 -0.08 20.75
CA ARG A 139 6.48 0.05 20.90
C ARG A 139 6.07 1.08 21.93
N GLY A 140 6.85 1.23 23.00
CA GLY A 140 6.72 2.31 23.98
C GLY A 140 7.14 3.69 23.47
N ARG A 141 7.65 3.79 22.23
CA ARG A 141 8.20 5.01 21.61
C ARG A 141 9.39 5.63 22.39
N ASP A 142 10.09 4.83 23.18
CA ASP A 142 11.37 5.20 23.77
C ASP A 142 12.49 4.89 22.77
N TRP A 143 12.67 5.80 21.82
CA TRP A 143 13.59 5.59 20.69
C TRP A 143 15.06 5.60 21.10
N ARG A 144 15.40 6.29 22.19
CA ARG A 144 16.77 6.30 22.73
C ARG A 144 17.11 4.93 23.32
N ARG A 145 16.25 4.40 24.19
CA ARG A 145 16.44 3.05 24.75
C ARG A 145 16.38 1.99 23.64
N CYS A 146 15.52 2.17 22.64
CA CYS A 146 15.46 1.30 21.46
C CYS A 146 16.81 1.22 20.73
N GLU A 147 17.45 2.35 20.44
CA GLU A 147 18.79 2.40 19.83
C GLU A 147 19.84 1.72 20.72
N GLU A 148 19.85 2.02 22.02
CA GLU A 148 20.80 1.42 22.98
C GLU A 148 20.68 -0.12 23.00
N GLN A 149 19.46 -0.64 23.10
CA GLN A 149 19.21 -2.08 23.17
C GLN A 149 19.47 -2.78 21.83
N PHE A 150 19.08 -2.20 20.69
CA PHE A 150 19.42 -2.78 19.38
C PHE A 150 20.94 -2.70 19.09
N THR A 151 21.64 -1.69 19.59
CA THR A 151 23.11 -1.61 19.49
C THR A 151 23.77 -2.72 20.30
N SER A 152 23.30 -3.00 21.51
CA SER A 152 23.75 -4.15 22.30
C SER A 152 23.45 -5.47 21.59
N ALA A 153 22.21 -5.66 21.10
CA ALA A 153 21.82 -6.86 20.36
C ALA A 153 22.64 -7.05 19.07
N TRP A 154 22.95 -5.98 18.35
CA TRP A 154 23.79 -6.02 17.15
C TRP A 154 25.21 -6.50 17.47
N ARG A 155 25.82 -6.00 18.55
CA ARG A 155 27.15 -6.44 19.00
C ARG A 155 27.15 -7.92 19.39
N LEU A 156 26.19 -8.33 20.22
CA LEU A 156 26.05 -9.73 20.64
C LEU A 156 25.80 -10.66 19.45
N SER A 157 24.89 -10.31 18.54
CA SER A 157 24.64 -11.12 17.35
C SER A 157 25.86 -11.17 16.41
N SER A 158 26.65 -10.10 16.34
CA SER A 158 27.90 -10.08 15.56
C SER A 158 28.93 -11.04 16.14
N GLU A 159 29.02 -11.16 17.47
CA GLU A 159 29.92 -12.10 18.15
C GLU A 159 29.44 -13.56 18.01
N ILE A 160 28.13 -13.80 18.20
CA ILE A 160 27.56 -15.16 18.21
C ILE A 160 27.45 -15.74 16.79
N HIS A 161 26.96 -14.96 15.84
CA HIS A 161 26.59 -15.43 14.51
C HIS A 161 27.46 -14.86 13.38
N GLY A 162 28.25 -13.83 13.67
CA GLY A 162 29.00 -13.08 12.67
C GLY A 162 28.26 -11.87 12.11
N PRO A 163 28.99 -11.00 11.38
CA PRO A 163 28.52 -9.68 10.99
C PRO A 163 27.53 -9.68 9.81
N GLU A 164 27.45 -10.76 9.04
CA GLU A 164 26.52 -10.93 7.88
C GLU A 164 25.29 -11.78 8.22
N HIS A 165 25.16 -12.25 9.46
CA HIS A 165 24.01 -13.05 9.86
C HIS A 165 22.71 -12.23 9.81
N ARG A 166 21.60 -12.91 9.47
CA ARG A 166 20.27 -12.30 9.26
C ARG A 166 19.81 -11.46 10.46
N GLU A 167 19.96 -11.99 11.68
CA GLU A 167 19.62 -11.28 12.91
C GLU A 167 20.57 -10.11 13.22
N THR A 168 21.85 -10.20 12.83
CA THR A 168 22.82 -9.10 12.99
C THR A 168 22.45 -7.91 12.10
N LEU A 169 22.14 -8.18 10.84
CA LEU A 169 21.68 -7.17 9.89
C LEU A 169 20.29 -6.63 10.25
N ARG A 170 19.41 -7.48 10.82
CA ARG A 170 18.11 -7.06 11.34
C ARG A 170 18.24 -6.09 12.50
N ALA A 171 19.08 -6.39 13.48
CA ALA A 171 19.36 -5.48 14.59
C ALA A 171 19.86 -4.13 14.06
N ARG A 172 20.82 -4.15 13.12
CA ARG A 172 21.36 -2.93 12.49
C ARG A 172 20.31 -2.12 11.72
N ASN A 173 19.39 -2.77 11.00
CA ASN A 173 18.26 -2.09 10.36
C ASN A 173 17.33 -1.41 11.39
N GLN A 174 17.12 -2.05 12.54
CA GLN A 174 16.30 -1.46 13.60
C GLN A 174 17.01 -0.31 14.33
N ILE A 175 18.34 -0.32 14.41
CA ILE A 175 19.13 0.85 14.87
C ILE A 175 18.86 2.04 13.95
N ALA A 176 18.93 1.86 12.62
CA ALA A 176 18.61 2.94 11.67
C ALA A 176 17.18 3.48 11.87
N ASN A 177 16.20 2.59 12.07
CA ASN A 177 14.82 2.99 12.36
C ASN A 177 14.70 3.79 13.68
N ALA A 178 15.40 3.37 14.73
CA ALA A 178 15.40 4.06 16.02
C ALA A 178 16.04 5.46 15.93
N ILE A 179 17.17 5.57 15.22
CA ILE A 179 17.87 6.84 14.96
C ILE A 179 16.99 7.79 14.12
N PHE A 180 16.31 7.26 13.10
CA PHE A 180 15.39 8.03 12.28
C PHE A 180 14.26 8.65 13.11
N ASN A 181 13.64 7.86 14.00
CA ASN A 181 12.57 8.35 14.88
C ASN A 181 13.05 9.32 15.98
N GLN A 182 14.37 9.48 16.16
CA GLN A 182 14.97 10.55 16.98
C GLN A 182 15.25 11.83 16.18
N GLY A 183 14.97 11.86 14.88
CA GLY A 183 15.23 13.01 14.00
C GLY A 183 16.66 13.06 13.45
N ARG A 184 17.49 12.04 13.69
CA ARG A 184 18.87 11.93 13.15
C ARG A 184 18.87 11.33 11.75
N THR A 185 18.16 11.98 10.81
CA THR A 185 17.83 11.42 9.49
C THR A 185 19.05 11.02 8.66
N SER A 186 20.09 11.87 8.58
CA SER A 186 21.29 11.58 7.77
C SER A 186 22.08 10.36 8.26
N GLU A 187 22.17 10.17 9.57
CA GLU A 187 22.84 9.03 10.17
C GLU A 187 22.03 7.74 9.95
N ALA A 188 20.71 7.81 10.11
CA ALA A 188 19.83 6.69 9.80
C ALA A 188 19.93 6.27 8.34
N GLU A 189 19.99 7.23 7.41
CA GLU A 189 20.16 6.96 5.98
C GLU A 189 21.46 6.19 5.71
N GLN A 190 22.58 6.64 6.25
CA GLN A 190 23.87 5.99 6.06
C GLN A 190 23.82 4.53 6.51
N ILE A 191 23.34 4.28 7.74
CA ILE A 191 23.24 2.92 8.27
C ILE A 191 22.28 2.08 7.43
N CYS A 192 21.13 2.64 7.02
CA CYS A 192 20.14 1.90 6.25
C CYS A 192 20.66 1.51 4.86
N ARG A 193 21.39 2.39 4.17
CA ARG A 193 22.03 2.09 2.88
C ARG A 193 23.06 0.98 3.00
N GLU A 194 23.94 1.06 4.00
CA GLU A 194 24.93 0.01 4.26
C GLU A 194 24.25 -1.34 4.56
N VAL A 195 23.15 -1.34 5.30
CA VAL A 195 22.37 -2.57 5.57
C VAL A 195 21.70 -3.11 4.31
N CYS A 196 21.08 -2.27 3.48
CA CYS A 196 20.51 -2.67 2.19
C CYS A 196 21.57 -3.36 1.33
N GLU A 197 22.73 -2.73 1.14
CA GLU A 197 23.82 -3.24 0.31
C GLU A 197 24.35 -4.59 0.81
N ARG A 198 24.54 -4.74 2.13
CA ARG A 198 25.01 -6.01 2.72
C ARG A 198 23.96 -7.12 2.62
N ARG A 199 22.69 -6.80 2.85
CA ARG A 199 21.58 -7.77 2.68
C ARG A 199 21.43 -8.20 1.24
N GLU A 200 21.51 -7.27 0.29
CA GLU A 200 21.45 -7.57 -1.15
C GLU A 200 22.61 -8.48 -1.58
N ARG A 201 23.83 -8.20 -1.12
CA ARG A 201 24.99 -9.06 -1.40
C ARG A 201 24.89 -10.45 -0.79
N THR A 202 24.34 -10.56 0.42
CA THR A 202 24.36 -11.82 1.19
C THR A 202 23.16 -12.71 0.88
N PHE A 203 21.98 -12.13 0.70
CA PHE A 203 20.71 -12.85 0.56
C PHE A 203 20.09 -12.72 -0.83
N GLY A 204 20.55 -11.76 -1.64
CA GLY A 204 19.99 -11.46 -2.95
C GLY A 204 18.87 -10.43 -2.90
N VAL A 205 18.62 -9.79 -4.05
CA VAL A 205 17.66 -8.66 -4.19
C VAL A 205 16.20 -9.04 -3.94
N GLU A 206 15.89 -10.33 -3.96
CA GLU A 206 14.52 -10.85 -3.76
C GLU A 206 14.24 -11.27 -2.31
N ASP A 207 15.22 -11.19 -1.41
CA ASP A 207 15.00 -11.54 -0.01
C ASP A 207 14.09 -10.51 0.69
N ILE A 208 13.14 -10.98 1.49
CA ILE A 208 12.20 -10.11 2.19
C ILE A 208 12.87 -9.14 3.16
N ASP A 209 14.04 -9.48 3.72
CA ASP A 209 14.80 -8.59 4.59
C ASP A 209 15.41 -7.41 3.82
N VAL A 210 15.78 -7.60 2.56
CA VAL A 210 16.19 -6.50 1.68
C VAL A 210 15.03 -5.55 1.48
N ALA A 211 13.84 -6.08 1.18
CA ALA A 211 12.65 -5.28 0.99
C ALA A 211 12.28 -4.46 2.23
N TYR A 212 12.37 -5.03 3.43
CA TYR A 212 12.17 -4.28 4.68
C TYR A 212 13.18 -3.13 4.85
N SER A 213 14.44 -3.32 4.46
CA SER A 213 15.44 -2.24 4.49
C SER A 213 15.18 -1.18 3.43
N GLN A 214 14.78 -1.57 2.22
CA GLN A 214 14.41 -0.64 1.15
C GLN A 214 13.19 0.19 1.51
N SER A 215 12.20 -0.41 2.19
CA SER A 215 11.03 0.33 2.70
C SER A 215 11.43 1.40 3.71
N LEU A 216 12.29 1.04 4.68
CA LEU A 216 12.80 1.98 5.66
C LEU A 216 13.62 3.09 5.00
N LEU A 217 14.47 2.75 4.03
CA LEU A 217 15.24 3.73 3.26
C LEU A 217 14.30 4.69 2.50
N GLY A 218 13.22 4.16 1.91
CA GLY A 218 12.18 4.97 1.28
C GLY A 218 11.56 5.99 2.24
N GLU A 219 11.17 5.57 3.44
CA GLU A 219 10.64 6.47 4.48
C GLU A 219 11.65 7.56 4.88
N ILE A 220 12.91 7.19 5.08
CA ILE A 220 13.99 8.12 5.42
C ILE A 220 14.20 9.14 4.29
N LEU A 221 14.19 8.69 3.04
CA LEU A 221 14.36 9.54 1.86
C LEU A 221 13.18 10.50 1.65
N CYS A 222 11.95 10.05 1.93
CA CYS A 222 10.78 10.95 1.97
C CYS A 222 10.97 12.08 2.98
N ALA A 223 11.45 11.76 4.20
CA ALA A 223 11.70 12.77 5.22
C ALA A 223 12.86 13.73 4.85
N SER A 224 13.79 13.28 4.00
CA SER A 224 14.87 14.08 3.42
C SER A 224 14.48 14.80 2.10
N ASP A 225 13.20 14.78 1.73
CA ASP A 225 12.65 15.37 0.50
C ASP A 225 13.21 14.82 -0.82
N ARG A 226 13.79 13.61 -0.80
CA ARG A 226 14.34 12.92 -1.98
C ARG A 226 13.33 11.95 -2.55
N LEU A 227 12.19 12.50 -2.99
CA LEU A 227 10.99 11.75 -3.36
C LEU A 227 11.20 10.74 -4.52
N GLY A 228 12.02 11.08 -5.51
CA GLY A 228 12.34 10.19 -6.62
C GLY A 228 13.06 8.92 -6.16
N GLU A 229 14.15 9.08 -5.38
CA GLU A 229 14.87 7.92 -4.82
C GLU A 229 14.04 7.13 -3.83
N ALA A 230 13.16 7.81 -3.06
CA ALA A 230 12.22 7.17 -2.17
C ALA A 230 11.26 6.26 -2.96
N SER A 231 10.70 6.76 -4.06
CA SER A 231 9.83 6.00 -4.96
C SER A 231 10.53 4.75 -5.50
N ASP A 232 11.77 4.87 -5.98
CA ASP A 232 12.55 3.74 -6.48
C ASP A 232 12.76 2.65 -5.41
N CYS A 233 13.10 3.05 -4.18
CA CYS A 233 13.28 2.11 -3.07
C CYS A 233 11.96 1.41 -2.72
N LEU A 234 10.85 2.16 -2.67
CA LEU A 234 9.54 1.62 -2.34
C LEU A 234 8.98 0.73 -3.44
N GLN A 235 9.23 1.01 -4.72
CA GLN A 235 8.84 0.17 -5.85
C GLN A 235 9.57 -1.19 -5.82
N LYS A 236 10.86 -1.19 -5.50
CA LYS A 236 11.63 -2.44 -5.29
C LYS A 236 11.08 -3.22 -4.10
N SER A 237 10.85 -2.54 -2.97
CA SER A 237 10.27 -3.15 -1.78
C SER A 237 8.88 -3.75 -2.05
N PHE A 238 8.03 -3.02 -2.77
CA PHE A 238 6.68 -3.46 -3.15
C PHE A 238 6.72 -4.75 -3.96
N SER A 239 7.61 -4.84 -4.95
CA SER A 239 7.73 -6.02 -5.81
C SER A 239 8.02 -7.30 -5.02
N THR A 240 8.86 -7.20 -3.98
CA THR A 240 9.22 -8.34 -3.13
C THR A 240 8.13 -8.63 -2.10
N HIS A 241 7.59 -7.62 -1.40
CA HIS A 241 6.49 -7.81 -0.45
C HIS A 241 5.25 -8.41 -1.11
N CYS A 242 4.87 -7.89 -2.28
CA CYS A 242 3.70 -8.36 -3.01
C CYS A 242 3.85 -9.82 -3.46
N ARG A 243 5.07 -10.27 -3.83
CA ARG A 243 5.32 -11.69 -4.15
C ARG A 243 5.24 -12.58 -2.92
N HIS A 244 5.75 -12.13 -1.78
CA HIS A 244 5.79 -12.92 -0.55
C HIS A 244 4.43 -13.02 0.14
N PHE A 245 3.68 -11.92 0.20
CA PHE A 245 2.46 -11.82 1.01
C PHE A 245 1.20 -11.57 0.18
N GLY A 246 1.33 -11.17 -1.08
CA GLY A 246 0.22 -10.75 -1.92
C GLY A 246 -0.09 -9.25 -1.80
N TYR A 247 -0.76 -8.72 -2.83
CA TYR A 247 -1.13 -7.30 -2.92
C TYR A 247 -1.98 -6.83 -1.73
N GLY A 248 -3.02 -7.59 -1.37
CA GLY A 248 -3.95 -7.24 -0.30
C GLY A 248 -3.42 -7.46 1.13
N SER A 249 -2.18 -7.91 1.31
CA SER A 249 -1.64 -8.19 2.64
C SER A 249 -1.43 -6.92 3.46
N PRO A 250 -1.66 -6.96 4.78
CA PRO A 250 -1.25 -5.90 5.72
C PRO A 250 0.25 -5.53 5.63
N ASP A 251 1.10 -6.41 5.11
CA ASP A 251 2.54 -6.14 4.92
C ASP A 251 2.86 -5.39 3.60
N THR A 252 1.98 -5.45 2.60
CA THR A 252 2.19 -4.82 1.28
C THR A 252 1.49 -3.47 1.17
N GLN A 253 0.30 -3.33 1.76
CA GLN A 253 -0.51 -2.12 1.69
C GLN A 253 0.16 -0.84 2.24
N PRO A 254 0.98 -0.89 3.30
CA PRO A 254 1.71 0.29 3.76
C PRO A 254 2.64 0.89 2.69
N ILE A 255 3.28 0.05 1.86
CA ILE A 255 4.19 0.50 0.79
C ILE A 255 3.39 1.19 -0.31
N VAL A 256 2.21 0.66 -0.64
CA VAL A 256 1.27 1.31 -1.58
C VAL A 256 0.88 2.69 -1.05
N ALA A 257 0.50 2.79 0.23
CA ALA A 257 0.15 4.07 0.84
C ALA A 257 1.31 5.08 0.82
N GLN A 258 2.55 4.63 1.04
CA GLN A 258 3.74 5.47 0.96
C GLN A 258 3.98 5.99 -0.46
N LEU A 259 3.91 5.12 -1.49
CA LEU A 259 4.00 5.53 -2.90
C LEU A 259 2.92 6.53 -3.28
N MET A 260 1.68 6.30 -2.84
CA MET A 260 0.56 7.22 -3.08
C MET A 260 0.77 8.57 -2.39
N GLY A 261 1.36 8.59 -1.20
CA GLY A 261 1.75 9.81 -0.50
C GLY A 261 2.83 10.60 -1.23
N ILE A 262 3.81 9.91 -1.83
CA ILE A 262 4.81 10.54 -2.71
C ILE A 262 4.13 11.18 -3.92
N ALA A 263 3.24 10.45 -4.60
CA ALA A 263 2.50 10.97 -5.75
C ALA A 263 1.71 12.24 -5.39
N HIS A 264 0.92 12.22 -4.30
CA HIS A 264 0.20 13.40 -3.81
C HIS A 264 1.12 14.58 -3.46
N THR A 265 2.32 14.28 -2.93
CA THR A 265 3.28 15.34 -2.62
C THR A 265 3.79 16.01 -3.90
N HIS A 266 4.09 15.23 -4.94
CA HIS A 266 4.44 15.76 -6.26
C HIS A 266 3.30 16.60 -6.86
N GLU A 267 2.05 16.12 -6.79
CA GLU A 267 0.86 16.86 -7.23
C GLU A 267 0.77 18.23 -6.52
N SER A 268 0.91 18.25 -5.19
CA SER A 268 0.82 19.50 -4.42
C SER A 268 1.89 20.54 -4.78
N ARG A 269 3.00 20.08 -5.37
CA ARG A 269 4.12 20.92 -5.82
C ARG A 269 4.03 21.31 -7.30
N GLY A 270 3.03 20.81 -8.01
CA GLY A 270 2.89 20.98 -9.45
C GLY A 270 3.89 20.17 -10.28
N ALA A 271 4.51 19.15 -9.69
CA ALA A 271 5.39 18.19 -10.38
C ALA A 271 4.53 17.07 -10.98
N TRP A 272 3.71 17.41 -11.98
CA TRP A 272 2.63 16.55 -12.48
C TRP A 272 3.15 15.29 -13.17
N SER A 273 4.21 15.42 -13.97
CA SER A 273 4.86 14.29 -14.65
C SER A 273 5.46 13.29 -13.65
N GLU A 274 6.11 13.77 -12.59
CA GLU A 274 6.67 12.92 -11.54
C GLU A 274 5.57 12.21 -10.76
N ALA A 275 4.46 12.89 -10.45
CA ALA A 275 3.29 12.26 -9.83
C ALA A 275 2.72 11.16 -10.73
N ALA A 276 2.51 11.45 -12.02
CA ALA A 276 2.01 10.48 -12.99
C ALA A 276 2.93 9.25 -13.09
N ALA A 277 4.26 9.44 -13.11
CA ALA A 277 5.22 8.35 -13.14
C ALA A 277 5.08 7.39 -11.95
N VAL A 278 4.80 7.90 -10.75
CA VAL A 278 4.57 7.05 -9.55
C VAL A 278 3.30 6.23 -9.69
N TYR A 279 2.19 6.82 -10.16
CA TYR A 279 0.95 6.08 -10.41
C TYR A 279 1.13 4.97 -11.44
N LEU A 280 1.79 5.29 -12.55
CA LEU A 280 2.03 4.35 -13.65
C LEU A 280 2.96 3.21 -13.21
N GLY A 281 4.03 3.53 -12.48
CA GLY A 281 4.93 2.54 -11.90
C GLY A 281 4.17 1.55 -11.00
N LEU A 282 3.29 2.05 -10.14
CA LEU A 282 2.47 1.17 -9.29
C LEU A 282 1.48 0.33 -10.11
N VAL A 283 0.84 0.89 -11.14
CA VAL A 283 -0.03 0.13 -12.05
C VAL A 283 0.73 -1.03 -12.70
N ASP A 284 1.92 -0.78 -13.23
CA ASP A 284 2.74 -1.80 -13.89
C ASP A 284 3.23 -2.86 -12.91
N LEU A 285 3.60 -2.46 -11.71
CA LEU A 285 4.04 -3.39 -10.66
C LEU A 285 2.90 -4.29 -10.19
N VAL A 286 1.69 -3.75 -9.96
CA VAL A 286 0.52 -4.53 -9.54
C VAL A 286 0.07 -5.46 -10.67
N ALA A 287 0.07 -4.98 -11.92
CA ALA A 287 -0.32 -5.78 -13.09
C ALA A 287 0.55 -7.02 -13.30
N LYS A 288 1.84 -6.98 -12.92
CA LYS A 288 2.73 -8.15 -12.94
C LYS A 288 2.34 -9.24 -11.93
N GLN A 289 1.57 -8.90 -10.90
CA GLN A 289 1.24 -9.80 -9.79
C GLN A 289 -0.20 -10.30 -9.83
N THR A 290 -1.13 -9.43 -10.22
CA THR A 290 -2.55 -9.76 -10.31
C THR A 290 -3.21 -9.07 -11.50
N ALA A 291 -4.06 -9.83 -12.20
CA ALA A 291 -4.94 -9.27 -13.22
C ALA A 291 -6.07 -8.45 -12.59
N ASP A 292 -6.49 -8.83 -11.38
CA ASP A 292 -7.58 -8.20 -10.63
C ASP A 292 -7.03 -7.14 -9.68
N ASP A 293 -7.13 -5.89 -10.11
CA ASP A 293 -6.72 -4.69 -9.37
C ASP A 293 -7.82 -3.63 -9.50
N PRO A 294 -8.70 -3.49 -8.48
CA PRO A 294 -9.85 -2.61 -8.55
C PRO A 294 -9.46 -1.12 -8.67
N HIS A 295 -8.18 -0.79 -8.41
CA HIS A 295 -7.69 0.58 -8.45
C HIS A 295 -6.95 0.91 -9.75
N ARG A 296 -6.70 -0.05 -10.65
CA ARG A 296 -5.91 0.14 -11.87
C ARG A 296 -6.46 1.25 -12.76
N ALA A 297 -7.74 1.16 -13.10
CA ALA A 297 -8.40 2.13 -13.97
C ALA A 297 -8.37 3.54 -13.38
N ASN A 298 -8.61 3.67 -12.07
CA ASN A 298 -8.56 4.97 -11.40
C ASN A 298 -7.14 5.54 -11.40
N ARG A 299 -6.12 4.72 -11.13
CA ARG A 299 -4.72 5.17 -11.20
C ARG A 299 -4.32 5.63 -12.60
N LEU A 300 -4.73 4.90 -13.65
CA LEU A 300 -4.51 5.32 -15.04
C LEU A 300 -5.23 6.63 -15.36
N ALA A 301 -6.49 6.76 -14.95
CA ALA A 301 -7.28 7.97 -15.16
C ALA A 301 -6.67 9.20 -14.47
N HIS A 302 -6.16 9.04 -13.24
CA HIS A 302 -5.46 10.08 -12.50
C HIS A 302 -4.13 10.44 -13.17
N ALA A 303 -3.30 9.44 -13.54
CA ALA A 303 -2.04 9.68 -14.24
C ALA A 303 -2.24 10.43 -15.56
N ALA A 304 -3.26 10.06 -16.36
CA ALA A 304 -3.59 10.76 -17.58
C ALA A 304 -3.98 12.23 -17.32
N ALA A 305 -4.82 12.49 -16.31
CA ALA A 305 -5.22 13.86 -15.97
C ALA A 305 -4.03 14.74 -15.52
N LEU A 306 -3.06 14.15 -14.81
CA LEU A 306 -1.84 14.85 -14.42
C LEU A 306 -0.98 15.20 -15.63
N LEU A 307 -0.82 14.28 -16.58
CA LEU A 307 -0.09 14.54 -17.83
C LEU A 307 -0.80 15.58 -18.71
N GLU A 308 -2.14 15.57 -18.76
CA GLU A 308 -2.94 16.61 -19.43
C GLU A 308 -2.68 17.99 -18.79
N GLN A 309 -2.56 18.04 -17.46
CA GLN A 309 -2.24 19.27 -16.73
C GLN A 309 -0.80 19.75 -16.98
N ASP A 310 0.14 18.83 -17.19
CA ASP A 310 1.52 19.12 -17.59
C ASP A 310 1.69 19.46 -19.08
N GLN A 311 0.61 19.33 -19.87
CA GLN A 311 0.62 19.46 -21.32
C GLN A 311 1.46 18.39 -22.06
N ASP A 312 1.77 17.26 -21.42
CA ASP A 312 2.33 16.08 -22.09
C ASP A 312 1.20 15.28 -22.75
N TRP A 313 0.63 15.89 -23.81
CA TRP A 313 -0.48 15.34 -24.56
C TRP A 313 -0.18 13.98 -25.23
N PRO A 314 1.01 13.74 -25.82
CA PRO A 314 1.35 12.43 -26.38
C PRO A 314 1.29 11.32 -25.33
N GLN A 315 1.88 11.53 -24.15
CA GLN A 315 1.86 10.51 -23.10
C GLN A 315 0.45 10.37 -22.51
N ALA A 316 -0.26 11.48 -22.28
CA ALA A 316 -1.65 11.45 -21.81
C ALA A 316 -2.57 10.62 -22.73
N ALA A 317 -2.47 10.82 -24.05
CA ALA A 317 -3.25 10.07 -25.04
C ALA A 317 -2.99 8.56 -24.95
N ALA A 318 -1.72 8.15 -24.84
CA ALA A 318 -1.35 6.75 -24.69
C ALA A 318 -1.92 6.14 -23.39
N ILE A 319 -1.87 6.87 -22.27
CA ILE A 319 -2.43 6.40 -21.00
C ILE A 319 -3.96 6.34 -21.04
N ARG A 320 -4.65 7.28 -21.68
CA ARG A 320 -6.11 7.24 -21.87
C ARG A 320 -6.57 6.05 -22.71
N LEU A 321 -5.84 5.70 -23.77
CA LEU A 321 -6.12 4.48 -24.54
C LEU A 321 -5.97 3.25 -23.65
N ARG A 322 -4.85 3.13 -22.94
CA ARG A 322 -4.61 2.04 -22.00
C ARG A 322 -5.71 1.96 -20.93
N GLU A 323 -6.17 3.09 -20.39
CA GLU A 323 -7.29 3.18 -19.45
C GLU A 323 -8.59 2.58 -20.01
N SER A 324 -8.86 2.81 -21.30
CA SER A 324 -10.03 2.25 -21.98
C SER A 324 -9.91 0.75 -22.19
N ASP A 325 -8.76 0.26 -22.66
CA ASP A 325 -8.55 -1.14 -23.02
C ASP A 325 -8.62 -2.07 -21.78
N GLU A 326 -8.36 -1.54 -20.57
CA GLU A 326 -8.52 -2.30 -19.32
C GLU A 326 -9.98 -2.69 -19.00
N LEU A 327 -10.98 -2.03 -19.60
CA LEU A 327 -12.39 -2.38 -19.37
C LEU A 327 -12.78 -3.72 -19.99
N ARG A 328 -12.04 -4.19 -21.00
CA ARG A 328 -12.27 -5.47 -21.71
C ARG A 328 -13.73 -5.64 -22.18
N ASP A 329 -14.40 -4.54 -22.47
CA ASP A 329 -15.74 -4.46 -23.04
C ASP A 329 -15.79 -3.31 -24.04
N ASP A 330 -15.30 -3.64 -25.24
CA ASP A 330 -15.09 -2.75 -26.38
C ASP A 330 -16.41 -2.23 -26.97
N SER A 331 -17.55 -2.74 -26.47
CA SER A 331 -18.90 -2.33 -26.86
C SER A 331 -19.57 -1.42 -25.83
N SER A 332 -18.99 -1.24 -24.63
CA SER A 332 -19.62 -0.47 -23.57
C SER A 332 -19.56 1.04 -23.83
N ALA A 333 -20.62 1.75 -23.41
CA ALA A 333 -20.64 3.21 -23.46
C ALA A 333 -19.51 3.85 -22.62
N ILE A 334 -19.03 3.17 -21.57
CA ILE A 334 -17.91 3.63 -20.74
C ILE A 334 -16.59 3.54 -21.51
N TRP A 335 -16.36 2.43 -22.23
CA TRP A 335 -15.18 2.25 -23.08
C TRP A 335 -15.11 3.32 -24.17
N LEU A 336 -16.20 3.51 -24.91
CA LEU A 336 -16.30 4.54 -25.95
C LEU A 336 -16.06 5.96 -25.39
N MET A 337 -16.59 6.25 -24.20
CA MET A 337 -16.37 7.54 -23.52
C MET A 337 -14.91 7.74 -23.10
N ARG A 338 -14.20 6.70 -22.64
CA ARG A 338 -12.77 6.81 -22.31
C ARG A 338 -11.92 7.06 -23.54
N ARG A 339 -12.23 6.37 -24.65
CA ARG A 339 -11.55 6.62 -25.93
C ARG A 339 -11.78 8.01 -26.49
N HIS A 340 -12.98 8.57 -26.30
CA HIS A 340 -13.23 9.97 -26.62
C HIS A 340 -12.25 10.91 -25.90
N LYS A 341 -11.93 10.68 -24.62
CA LYS A 341 -10.90 11.46 -23.91
C LYS A 341 -9.50 11.26 -24.50
N ALA A 342 -9.17 10.03 -24.90
CA ALA A 342 -7.90 9.75 -25.58
C ALA A 342 -7.78 10.56 -26.88
N VAL A 343 -8.84 10.62 -27.68
CA VAL A 343 -8.89 11.40 -28.93
C VAL A 343 -8.66 12.89 -28.66
N VAL A 344 -9.30 13.45 -27.63
CA VAL A 344 -9.07 14.86 -27.25
C VAL A 344 -7.59 15.10 -26.95
N ALA A 345 -6.95 14.21 -26.18
CA ALA A 345 -5.51 14.31 -25.93
C ALA A 345 -4.66 14.14 -27.22
N MET A 346 -5.07 13.27 -28.15
CA MET A 346 -4.39 13.10 -29.45
C MET A 346 -4.48 14.34 -30.33
N ILE A 347 -5.63 15.02 -30.35
CA ILE A 347 -5.82 16.28 -31.09
C ILE A 347 -4.85 17.34 -30.54
N HIS A 348 -4.75 17.49 -29.22
CA HIS A 348 -3.78 18.40 -28.60
C HIS A 348 -2.32 18.00 -28.88
N ALA A 349 -2.03 16.70 -29.00
CA ALA A 349 -0.72 16.19 -29.39
C ALA A 349 -0.42 16.36 -30.90
N GLY A 350 -1.40 16.77 -31.72
CA GLY A 350 -1.29 16.83 -33.17
C GLY A 350 -1.26 15.46 -33.86
N ASN A 351 -1.66 14.39 -33.17
CA ASN A 351 -1.69 13.02 -33.70
C ASN A 351 -3.04 12.73 -34.38
N TYR A 352 -3.30 13.46 -35.48
CA TYR A 352 -4.60 13.45 -36.16
C TYR A 352 -4.93 12.11 -36.83
N ASP A 353 -3.94 11.41 -37.39
CA ASP A 353 -4.17 10.13 -38.08
C ASP A 353 -4.64 9.04 -37.12
N GLU A 354 -4.02 8.96 -35.94
CA GLU A 354 -4.44 8.03 -34.89
C GLU A 354 -5.78 8.45 -34.28
N ALA A 355 -6.00 9.76 -34.09
CA ALA A 355 -7.28 10.29 -33.62
C ALA A 355 -8.44 9.92 -34.56
N GLU A 356 -8.25 10.06 -35.88
CA GLU A 356 -9.21 9.65 -36.90
C GLU A 356 -9.54 8.15 -36.80
N ARG A 357 -8.51 7.30 -36.70
CA ARG A 357 -8.67 5.85 -36.57
C ARG A 357 -9.53 5.49 -35.36
N VAL A 358 -9.20 6.04 -34.19
CA VAL A 358 -9.92 5.78 -32.94
C VAL A 358 -11.35 6.34 -33.00
N LEU A 359 -11.57 7.47 -33.67
CA LEU A 359 -12.90 8.05 -33.85
C LEU A 359 -13.80 7.21 -34.75
N HIS A 360 -13.26 6.58 -35.79
CA HIS A 360 -14.00 5.62 -36.60
C HIS A 360 -14.43 4.41 -35.79
N GLU A 361 -13.51 3.81 -35.01
CA GLU A 361 -13.84 2.72 -34.09
C GLU A 361 -14.94 3.14 -33.09
N CYS A 362 -14.86 4.36 -32.56
CA CYS A 362 -15.89 4.89 -31.66
C CYS A 362 -17.24 5.08 -32.38
N ALA A 363 -17.25 5.64 -33.59
CA ALA A 363 -18.47 5.90 -34.34
C ALA A 363 -19.20 4.60 -34.69
N GLU A 364 -18.46 3.58 -35.13
CA GLU A 364 -18.99 2.24 -35.37
C GLU A 364 -19.56 1.62 -34.08
N GLY A 365 -18.81 1.69 -32.98
CA GLY A 365 -19.25 1.17 -31.68
C GLY A 365 -20.52 1.85 -31.16
N TRP A 366 -20.63 3.17 -31.29
CA TRP A 366 -21.85 3.91 -30.93
C TRP A 366 -23.04 3.50 -31.81
N GLU A 367 -22.87 3.42 -33.12
CA GLU A 367 -23.98 3.09 -34.03
C GLU A 367 -24.45 1.63 -33.87
N MET A 368 -23.51 0.70 -33.63
CA MET A 368 -23.82 -0.73 -33.51
C MET A 368 -24.46 -1.07 -32.15
N HIS A 369 -23.96 -0.50 -31.05
CA HIS A 369 -24.33 -0.93 -29.70
C HIS A 369 -25.19 0.08 -28.94
N HIS A 370 -25.12 1.37 -29.29
CA HIS A 370 -25.79 2.46 -28.58
C HIS A 370 -26.38 3.51 -29.55
N PRO A 371 -27.21 3.11 -30.55
CA PRO A 371 -27.60 3.98 -31.67
C PRO A 371 -28.40 5.23 -31.26
N HIS A 372 -29.04 5.19 -30.09
CA HIS A 372 -29.84 6.29 -29.53
C HIS A 372 -29.07 7.15 -28.53
N ASP A 373 -27.80 6.85 -28.27
CA ASP A 373 -26.99 7.64 -27.35
C ASP A 373 -26.52 8.93 -28.03
N VAL A 374 -26.86 10.07 -27.43
CA VAL A 374 -26.46 11.40 -27.88
C VAL A 374 -24.95 11.54 -28.01
N ARG A 375 -24.17 10.67 -27.33
CA ARG A 375 -22.72 10.77 -27.30
C ARG A 375 -22.04 10.53 -28.65
N LYS A 376 -22.72 9.82 -29.55
CA LYS A 376 -22.24 9.58 -30.91
C LYS A 376 -22.01 10.88 -31.69
N HIS A 377 -22.81 11.91 -31.42
CA HIS A 377 -22.68 13.21 -32.07
C HIS A 377 -21.46 14.01 -31.59
N PHE A 378 -20.99 13.82 -30.35
CA PHE A 378 -19.70 14.43 -29.94
C PHE A 378 -18.53 13.78 -30.69
N ALA A 379 -18.57 12.46 -30.91
CA ALA A 379 -17.54 11.76 -31.69
C ALA A 379 -17.52 12.23 -33.15
N GLN A 380 -18.69 12.40 -33.77
CA GLN A 380 -18.82 12.99 -35.12
C GLN A 380 -18.22 14.40 -35.19
N GLY A 381 -18.54 15.25 -34.22
CA GLY A 381 -17.98 16.60 -34.17
C GLY A 381 -16.45 16.63 -34.05
N LEU A 382 -15.85 15.72 -33.26
CA LEU A 382 -14.39 15.57 -33.19
C LEU A 382 -13.79 15.04 -34.50
N LEU A 383 -14.48 14.13 -35.20
CA LEU A 383 -14.03 13.64 -36.50
C LEU A 383 -13.97 14.77 -37.53
N GLY A 384 -14.97 15.64 -37.54
CA GLY A 384 -14.94 16.85 -38.35
C GLY A 384 -13.75 17.76 -38.02
N GLU A 385 -13.45 17.97 -36.74
CA GLU A 385 -12.30 18.77 -36.27
C GLU A 385 -10.96 18.16 -36.73
N VAL A 386 -10.80 16.84 -36.59
CA VAL A 386 -9.61 16.12 -37.06
C VAL A 386 -9.42 16.23 -38.57
N LEU A 387 -10.50 16.06 -39.35
CA LEU A 387 -10.47 16.19 -40.81
C LEU A 387 -10.13 17.62 -41.27
N VAL A 388 -10.63 18.65 -40.58
CA VAL A 388 -10.23 20.05 -40.82
C VAL A 388 -8.74 20.23 -40.57
N ALA A 389 -8.21 19.70 -39.45
CA ALA A 389 -6.79 19.81 -39.12
C ALA A 389 -5.88 19.10 -40.13
N GLN A 390 -6.34 18.00 -40.75
CA GLN A 390 -5.65 17.31 -41.84
C GLN A 390 -5.82 18.01 -43.22
N GLY A 391 -6.61 19.07 -43.32
CA GLY A 391 -6.89 19.78 -44.57
C GLY A 391 -7.93 19.11 -45.48
N ARG A 392 -8.68 18.13 -44.98
CA ARG A 392 -9.72 17.38 -45.70
C ARG A 392 -11.09 18.03 -45.56
N PHE A 393 -11.19 19.29 -45.98
CA PHE A 393 -12.37 20.14 -45.74
C PHE A 393 -13.67 19.60 -46.37
N SER A 394 -13.59 19.00 -47.57
CA SER A 394 -14.75 18.43 -48.26
C SER A 394 -15.39 17.27 -47.48
N ASP A 395 -14.58 16.52 -46.75
CA ASP A 395 -15.02 15.37 -45.96
C ASP A 395 -15.54 15.86 -44.59
N ALA A 396 -14.93 16.92 -44.06
CA ALA A 396 -15.30 17.50 -42.76
C ALA A 396 -16.64 18.25 -42.77
N GLU A 397 -16.91 19.03 -43.82
CA GLU A 397 -18.10 19.90 -43.90
C GLU A 397 -19.44 19.18 -43.62
N PRO A 398 -19.79 18.08 -44.31
CA PRO A 398 -21.07 17.40 -44.06
C PRO A 398 -21.18 16.83 -42.64
N ILE A 399 -20.06 16.39 -42.06
CA ILE A 399 -20.00 15.85 -40.69
C ILE A 399 -20.22 16.98 -39.67
N LEU A 400 -19.54 18.12 -39.85
CA LEU A 400 -19.68 19.27 -38.96
C LEU A 400 -21.06 19.89 -39.01
N ILE A 401 -21.68 19.99 -40.19
CA ILE A 401 -23.07 20.46 -40.33
C ILE A 401 -24.04 19.53 -39.63
N THR A 402 -23.91 18.21 -39.82
CA THR A 402 -24.78 17.23 -39.14
C THR A 402 -24.62 17.30 -37.63
N SER A 403 -23.37 17.41 -37.14
CA SER A 403 -23.08 17.57 -35.72
C SER A 403 -23.65 18.88 -35.16
N GLN A 404 -23.62 19.98 -35.91
CA GLN A 404 -24.17 21.26 -35.50
C GLN A 404 -25.69 21.24 -35.44
N GLN A 405 -26.37 20.61 -36.39
CA GLN A 405 -27.83 20.51 -36.41
C GLN A 405 -28.33 19.82 -35.14
N PHE A 406 -27.72 18.68 -34.79
CA PHE A 406 -28.00 17.97 -33.55
C PHE A 406 -27.74 18.87 -32.32
N ALA A 407 -26.58 19.54 -32.29
CA ALA A 407 -26.20 20.39 -31.17
C ALA A 407 -27.14 21.60 -31.00
N ASN A 408 -27.69 22.14 -32.09
CA ASN A 408 -28.66 23.23 -32.06
C ASN A 408 -30.02 22.77 -31.50
N GLU A 409 -30.50 21.60 -31.91
CA GLU A 409 -31.74 21.01 -31.37
C GLU A 409 -31.64 20.79 -29.85
N HIS A 410 -30.45 20.43 -29.36
CA HIS A 410 -30.18 20.13 -27.96
C HIS A 410 -29.39 21.23 -27.25
N ARG A 411 -29.41 22.47 -27.75
CA ARG A 411 -28.56 23.57 -27.25
C ARG A 411 -28.75 23.91 -25.78
N HIS A 412 -29.95 23.65 -25.23
CA HIS A 412 -30.25 23.87 -23.82
C HIS A 412 -29.75 22.75 -22.92
N GLU A 413 -29.67 21.52 -23.45
CA GLU A 413 -29.16 20.33 -22.73
C GLU A 413 -27.63 20.26 -22.78
N PHE A 414 -27.04 20.61 -23.93
CA PHE A 414 -25.60 20.55 -24.19
C PHE A 414 -25.02 21.89 -24.68
N PRO A 415 -25.08 22.97 -23.88
CA PRO A 415 -24.65 24.31 -24.31
C PRO A 415 -23.17 24.37 -24.72
N LYS A 416 -22.31 23.58 -24.08
CA LYS A 416 -20.88 23.48 -24.44
C LYS A 416 -20.67 22.82 -25.81
N LEU A 417 -21.44 21.78 -26.13
CA LEU A 417 -21.38 21.13 -27.44
C LEU A 417 -21.86 22.09 -28.53
N TYR A 418 -22.96 22.79 -28.27
CA TYR A 418 -23.51 23.77 -29.20
C TYR A 418 -22.48 24.85 -29.54
N ARG A 419 -21.89 25.50 -28.52
CA ARG A 419 -20.79 26.46 -28.71
C ARG A 419 -19.65 25.87 -29.54
N ARG A 420 -19.14 24.69 -29.15
CA ARG A 420 -18.00 24.06 -29.85
C ARG A 420 -18.33 23.70 -31.30
N SER A 421 -19.58 23.33 -31.60
CA SER A 421 -20.02 23.06 -32.97
C SER A 421 -19.99 24.31 -33.87
N LEU A 422 -20.34 25.48 -33.31
CA LEU A 422 -20.24 26.76 -34.02
C LEU A 422 -18.79 27.15 -34.26
N GLU A 423 -17.93 27.05 -33.23
CA GLU A 423 -16.49 27.32 -33.34
C GLU A 423 -15.84 26.51 -34.47
N ARG A 424 -16.16 25.21 -34.57
CA ARG A 424 -15.64 24.33 -35.64
C ARG A 424 -16.09 24.76 -37.04
N LEU A 425 -17.33 25.23 -37.20
CA LEU A 425 -17.81 25.72 -38.49
C LEU A 425 -17.16 27.06 -38.86
N VAL A 426 -16.97 27.96 -37.88
CA VAL A 426 -16.20 29.19 -38.09
C VAL A 426 -14.78 28.85 -38.56
N GLU A 427 -14.11 27.90 -37.90
CA GLU A 427 -12.76 27.45 -38.26
C GLU A 427 -12.73 26.87 -39.68
N LEU A 428 -13.60 25.90 -40.00
CA LEU A 428 -13.73 25.30 -41.34
C LEU A 428 -13.88 26.37 -42.44
N TYR A 429 -14.84 27.27 -42.28
CA TYR A 429 -15.14 28.26 -43.32
C TYR A 429 -14.09 29.36 -43.40
N SER A 430 -13.40 29.66 -42.29
CA SER A 430 -12.25 30.57 -42.30
C SER A 430 -11.06 29.97 -43.05
N MET A 431 -10.74 28.69 -42.81
CA MET A 431 -9.62 28.00 -43.48
C MET A 431 -9.87 27.77 -44.97
N THR A 432 -11.12 27.58 -45.38
CA THR A 432 -11.51 27.41 -46.80
C THR A 432 -11.72 28.73 -47.55
N GLY A 433 -11.57 29.89 -46.89
CA GLY A 433 -11.73 31.21 -47.51
C GLY A 433 -13.18 31.61 -47.78
N GLN A 434 -14.17 30.91 -47.22
CA GLN A 434 -15.59 31.20 -47.38
C GLN A 434 -16.05 32.27 -46.36
N ALA A 435 -15.60 33.51 -46.57
CA ALA A 435 -15.78 34.61 -45.62
C ALA A 435 -17.25 34.88 -45.22
N VAL A 436 -18.21 34.68 -46.14
CA VAL A 436 -19.65 34.88 -45.86
C VAL A 436 -20.17 33.83 -44.87
N SER A 437 -19.84 32.55 -45.11
CA SER A 437 -20.23 31.45 -44.22
C SER A 437 -19.56 31.60 -42.86
N ALA A 438 -18.26 31.94 -42.82
CA ALA A 438 -17.53 32.17 -41.58
C ALA A 438 -18.17 33.32 -40.77
N ALA A 439 -18.50 34.46 -41.40
CA ALA A 439 -19.14 35.58 -40.74
C ALA A 439 -20.54 35.25 -40.23
N HIS A 440 -21.31 34.43 -40.96
CA HIS A 440 -22.62 33.96 -40.51
C HIS A 440 -22.49 33.16 -39.20
N TRP A 441 -21.62 32.16 -39.16
CA TRP A 441 -21.44 31.33 -37.96
C TRP A 441 -20.81 32.10 -36.80
N GLN A 442 -19.93 33.05 -37.08
CA GLN A 442 -19.37 33.94 -36.05
C GLN A 442 -20.47 34.81 -35.41
N THR A 443 -21.40 35.33 -36.22
CA THR A 443 -22.54 36.11 -35.69
C THR A 443 -23.40 35.27 -34.74
N VAL A 444 -23.67 34.01 -35.11
CA VAL A 444 -24.44 33.08 -34.25
C VAL A 444 -23.69 32.77 -32.95
N LEU A 445 -22.37 32.66 -33.01
CA LEU A 445 -21.52 32.44 -31.84
C LEU A 445 -21.50 33.68 -30.92
N ASP A 446 -21.39 34.88 -31.49
CA ASP A 446 -21.40 36.14 -30.73
C ASP A 446 -22.76 36.37 -30.04
N GLU A 447 -23.87 36.06 -30.70
CA GLU A 447 -25.21 36.12 -30.11
C GLU A 447 -25.36 35.19 -28.90
N LEU A 448 -24.70 34.02 -28.92
CA LEU A 448 -24.67 33.10 -27.79
C LEU A 448 -23.89 33.68 -26.60
N ASP A 449 -22.80 34.41 -26.86
CA ASP A 449 -21.98 35.05 -25.82
C ASP A 449 -22.69 36.22 -25.13
N VAL A 450 -23.54 36.94 -25.85
CA VAL A 450 -24.35 38.04 -25.29
C VAL A 450 -25.50 37.50 -24.42
N ALA A 451 -25.94 36.28 -24.66
CA ALA A 451 -27.07 35.65 -23.96
C ALA A 451 -26.66 34.82 -22.72
N ALA A 452 -25.37 34.53 -22.54
CA ALA A 452 -24.80 33.74 -21.45
C ALA A 452 -24.37 34.62 -20.26
#